data_AF-A0A4U7DYD8-F1
#
_entry.id   AF-A0A4U7DYD8-F1
#
_cell.length_a   1.000
_cell.length_b   1.000
_cell.length_c   1.000
_cell.angle_alpha   90.00
_cell.angle_beta   90.00
_cell.angle_gamma   90.00
#
_symmetry.space_group_name_H-M   'P 1'
#
loop_
_entity.id
_entity.type
_entity.pdbx_description
1 polymer ?
#
loop_
_entity_poly.entity_id
_entity_poly.type
_entity_poly.pdbx_seq_one_letter_code
_entity_poly.pdbx_strand_id
1 'polypeptide(L)' 'MTTGDSSEDDISSTEEFEVALGRVLCDALENGVDPRGTWEYRTEGTGSDMEVLVVELAD' A
#
# COMPACT_ATOMS: atom_id res chain seq x y z
N MET A 1 -14.77 13.36 17.30
CA MET A 1 -13.55 12.59 17.60
C MET A 1 -13.62 11.33 16.75
N THR A 2 -12.96 11.33 15.59
CA THR A 2 -12.73 10.08 14.86
C THR A 2 -11.50 9.47 15.52
N THR A 3 -11.72 8.49 16.39
CA THR A 3 -10.66 7.57 16.80
C THR A 3 -10.32 6.73 15.59
N GLY A 4 -9.48 7.28 14.72
CA GLY A 4 -8.73 6.47 13.77
C GLY A 4 -7.72 5.71 14.61
N ASP A 5 -7.93 4.41 14.75
CA ASP A 5 -6.89 3.49 15.15
C ASP A 5 -5.86 3.47 14.01
N SER A 6 -5.07 4.54 13.90
CA SER A 6 -3.86 4.54 13.09
C SER A 6 -2.76 4.00 13.98
N SER A 7 -2.91 2.73 14.37
CA SER A 7 -1.74 1.97 14.77
C SER A 7 -0.86 1.94 13.52
N GLU A 8 0.16 2.81 13.49
CA GLU A 8 1.28 2.72 12.55
C GLU A 8 2.04 1.44 12.90
N ASP A 9 1.39 0.29 12.70
CA ASP A 9 2.01 -1.00 12.89
C ASP A 9 3.09 -1.10 11.83
N ASP A 10 4.33 -0.99 12.27
CA ASP A 10 5.50 -1.21 11.43
C ASP A 10 5.39 -2.61 10.81
N ILE A 11 5.36 -2.66 9.48
CA ILE A 11 5.38 -3.91 8.74
C ILE A 11 6.80 -4.49 8.85
N SER A 12 6.93 -5.60 9.57
CA SER A 12 8.23 -6.17 9.94
C SER A 12 8.60 -7.40 9.11
N SER A 13 7.65 -7.93 8.35
CA SER A 13 7.81 -9.14 7.56
C SER A 13 7.17 -9.05 6.18
N THR A 14 7.63 -9.90 5.26
CA THR A 14 7.04 -10.02 3.92
C THR A 14 5.58 -10.46 3.97
N GLU A 15 5.22 -11.38 4.89
CA GLU A 15 3.84 -11.85 5.04
C GLU A 15 2.90 -10.72 5.49
N GLU A 16 3.32 -9.93 6.48
CA GLU A 16 2.57 -8.75 6.92
C GLU A 16 2.41 -7.73 5.79
N PHE A 17 3.45 -7.52 4.98
CA PHE A 17 3.41 -6.65 3.82
C PHE A 17 2.39 -7.12 2.79
N GLU A 18 2.41 -8.41 2.43
CA GLU A 18 1.47 -8.99 1.46
C GLU A 18 0.02 -8.91 1.93
N VAL A 19 -0.23 -9.17 3.22
CA VAL A 19 -1.57 -9.03 3.81
C VAL A 19 -2.04 -7.57 3.80
N ALA A 20 -1.17 -6.64 4.20
CA ALA A 20 -1.49 -5.21 4.21
C ALA A 20 -1.78 -4.69 2.79
N LEU A 21 -0.92 -5.04 1.82
CA LEU A 21 -1.09 -4.68 0.42
C LEU A 21 -2.39 -5.25 -0.15
N GLY A 22 -2.69 -6.52 0.14
CA GLY A 22 -3.93 -7.16 -0.28
C GLY A 22 -5.18 -6.42 0.20
N ARG A 23 -5.20 -5.97 1.46
CA ARG A 23 -6.31 -5.17 2.02
C ARG A 23 -6.48 -3.85 1.28
N VAL A 24 -5.39 -3.11 1.06
CA VAL A 24 -5.41 -1.83 0.35
C VAL A 24 -5.95 -1.98 -1.08
N LEU A 25 -5.52 -3.02 -1.80
CA LEU A 25 -5.98 -3.27 -3.16
C LEU A 25 -7.46 -3.65 -3.19
N CYS A 26 -7.93 -4.50 -2.28
CA CYS A 26 -9.35 -4.86 -2.17
C CYS A 26 -10.20 -3.62 -1.86
N ASP A 27 -9.83 -2.82 -0.86
CA ASP A 27 -10.57 -1.60 -0.49
C ASP A 27 -10.62 -0.60 -1.66
N ALA A 28 -9.53 -0.43 -2.41
CA ALA A 28 -9.52 0.43 -3.59
C ALA A 28 -10.54 -0.03 -4.64
N LEU A 29 -10.54 -1.33 -4.96
CA LEU A 29 -11.46 -1.92 -5.94
C LEU A 29 -12.92 -1.80 -5.50
N GLU A 30 -13.22 -2.07 -4.23
CA GLU A 30 -14.57 -1.94 -3.66
C GLU A 30 -15.10 -0.51 -3.74
N ASN A 31 -14.21 0.48 -3.69
CA ASN A 31 -14.54 1.90 -3.78
C ASN A 31 -14.40 2.48 -5.20
N GLY A 32 -14.18 1.64 -6.22
CA GLY A 32 -14.07 2.06 -7.61
C GLY A 32 -12.81 2.89 -7.92
N VAL A 33 -11.80 2.80 -7.07
CA VAL A 33 -10.47 3.36 -7.30
C VAL A 33 -9.67 2.31 -8.06
N ASP A 34 -9.13 2.69 -9.23
CA ASP A 34 -8.22 1.83 -9.98
C ASP A 34 -6.81 1.94 -9.37
N PRO A 35 -6.28 0.88 -8.73
CA PRO A 35 -4.98 0.95 -8.08
C PRO A 35 -3.81 0.78 -9.04
N ARG A 36 -4.06 0.51 -10.33
CA ARG A 36 -3.00 0.25 -11.33
C ARG A 36 -2.18 1.51 -11.60
N GLY A 37 -0.94 1.29 -12.03
CA GLY A 37 -0.01 2.36 -12.41
C GLY A 37 1.17 2.50 -11.47
N THR A 38 1.87 3.63 -11.58
CA THR A 38 3.10 3.92 -10.83
C THR A 38 2.80 4.77 -9.60
N TRP A 39 3.21 4.27 -8.44
CA TRP A 39 3.04 4.90 -7.14
C TRP A 39 4.43 5.27 -6.62
N GLU A 40 4.63 6.54 -6.32
CA GLU A 40 5.89 7.04 -5.79
C GLU A 40 5.71 7.34 -4.29
N TYR A 41 6.48 6.63 -3.46
CA TYR A 41 6.59 6.92 -2.04
C TYR A 41 7.90 7.64 -1.80
N ARG A 42 7.80 8.95 -1.52
CA ARG A 42 8.95 9.78 -1.17
C ARG A 42 9.14 9.79 0.33
N THR A 43 10.35 9.49 0.78
CA THR A 43 10.70 9.70 2.19
C THR A 43 11.23 11.11 2.32
N GLU A 44 10.62 11.97 3.14
CA GLU A 44 11.14 13.33 3.37
C GLU A 44 12.46 13.36 4.20
N GLY A 45 13.23 12.25 4.24
CA GLY A 45 14.37 12.04 5.15
C GLY A 45 15.44 11.07 4.61
N THR A 46 16.09 10.32 5.51
CA THR A 46 17.24 9.40 5.21
C THR A 46 16.86 8.06 4.57
N GLY A 47 15.60 7.85 4.21
CA GLY A 47 15.16 6.66 3.48
C GLY A 47 15.51 6.76 2.00
N SER A 48 15.45 5.62 1.30
CA SER A 48 15.42 5.65 -0.17
C SER A 48 13.98 5.83 -0.62
N ASP A 49 13.76 6.71 -1.60
CA ASP A 49 12.47 6.80 -2.27
C ASP A 49 12.14 5.45 -2.94
N MET A 50 10.87 5.09 -2.91
CA MET A 50 10.38 3.82 -3.45
C MET A 50 9.37 4.07 -4.55
N GLU A 51 9.55 3.40 -5.69
CA GLU A 51 8.56 3.32 -6.75
C GLU A 51 7.91 1.94 -6.75
N VAL A 52 6.58 1.90 -6.73
CA VAL A 52 5.77 0.68 -6.80
C VAL A 52 4.97 0.72 -8.09
N LEU A 53 5.07 -0.35 -8.89
CA LEU A 53 4.30 -0.52 -10.11
C LEU A 53 3.24 -1.60 -9.88
N VAL A 54 1.97 -1.21 -9.92
CA VAL A 54 0.83 -2.14 -9.82
C VAL A 54 0.34 -2.46 -11.22
N VAL A 55 0.47 -3.72 -11.61
CA VAL A 55 0.01 -4.25 -12.90
C VAL A 55 -0.81 -5.52 -12.67
N GLU A 56 -1.80 -5.71 -13.52
CA GLU A 56 -2.47 -7.00 -13.66
C GLU A 56 -1.49 -7.97 -14.34
N LEU A 57 -1.25 -9.13 -13.71
CA LEU A 57 -0.49 -10.20 -14.33
C LEU A 57 -1.44 -10.99 -15.25
N ALA A 58 -0.95 -11.39 -16.43
CA ALA A 58 -1.69 -12.33 -17.27
C ALA A 58 -1.75 -13.70 -16.58
N ASP A 59 -2.90 -14.38 -16.70
CA ASP A 59 -3.13 -15.76 -16.23
C ASP A 59 -2.15 -16.78 -16.86
#